data_AF-A0A2T3CLD4-F1
#
_entry.id   AF-A0A2T3CLD4-F1
#
_cell.length_a   1.000
_cell.length_b   1.000
_cell.length_c   1.000
_cell.angle_alpha   90.00
_cell.angle_beta   90.00
_cell.angle_gamma   90.00
#
_symmetry.space_group_name_H-M   'P 1'
#
loop_
_entity.id
_entity.type
_entity.pdbx_description
1 polymer ?
#
loop_
_entity_poly.entity_id
_entity_poly.type
_entity_poly.pdbx_seq_one_letter_code
_entity_poly.pdbx_strand_id
1 'polypeptide(L)'
;MQIQVNSDNHIQGNIRLEEWVRSTVESTLERFEEDLTRVEVHLRDENGDKPGPHDKRCQMEARPKGHQPISVSHTSASLDQAVDGAAIKLNHALEHFYGKLRSKRAVTQQSVDGAQNDGLLQEEFLENEQARSIS
;
A
#
# COMPACT_ATOMS: atom_id res chain seq x y z
N MET A 1 -3.33 -7.17 -11.67
CA MET A 1 -3.03 -7.69 -10.32
C MET A 1 -3.26 -9.21 -10.27
N GLN A 2 -2.38 -10.01 -9.62
CA GLN A 2 -2.62 -11.45 -9.39
C GLN A 2 -2.97 -11.72 -7.92
N ILE A 3 -4.10 -12.40 -7.64
CA ILE A 3 -4.52 -12.74 -6.27
C ILE A 3 -4.34 -14.24 -6.02
N GLN A 4 -3.65 -14.59 -4.94
CA GLN A 4 -3.48 -15.98 -4.49
C GLN A 4 -4.05 -16.14 -3.10
N VAL A 5 -4.98 -17.08 -2.94
CA VAL A 5 -5.62 -17.39 -1.66
C VAL A 5 -5.09 -18.72 -1.19
N ASN A 6 -4.50 -18.74 0.00
CA ASN A 6 -3.95 -19.91 0.67
C ASN A 6 -4.72 -20.12 1.96
N SER A 7 -5.32 -21.29 2.11
CA SER A 7 -6.08 -21.67 3.30
C SER A 7 -5.37 -22.80 4.04
N ASP A 8 -5.34 -22.76 5.37
CA ASP A 8 -4.82 -23.86 6.19
C ASP A 8 -5.75 -25.09 6.11
N ASN A 9 -5.22 -26.30 6.38
CA ASN A 9 -5.94 -27.58 6.22
C ASN A 9 -7.21 -27.70 7.09
N HIS A 10 -7.34 -26.87 8.13
CA HIS A 10 -8.52 -26.84 9.01
C HIS A 10 -9.66 -25.99 8.46
N ILE A 11 -9.39 -25.11 7.49
CA ILE A 11 -10.44 -24.36 6.79
C ILE A 11 -10.82 -25.20 5.58
N GLN A 12 -12.03 -25.77 5.57
CA GLN A 12 -12.53 -26.48 4.39
C GLN A 12 -12.43 -25.54 3.19
N GLY A 13 -11.46 -25.81 2.31
CA GLY A 13 -11.18 -25.07 1.09
C GLY A 13 -12.35 -25.19 0.12
N ASN A 14 -13.40 -24.40 0.38
CA ASN A 14 -14.54 -24.30 -0.49
C ASN A 14 -14.16 -23.32 -1.60
N ILE A 15 -14.28 -23.74 -2.86
CA ILE A 15 -14.09 -22.90 -4.04
C ILE A 15 -14.86 -21.57 -3.89
N ARG A 16 -16.04 -21.62 -3.26
CA ARG A 16 -16.87 -20.44 -2.96
C ARG A 16 -16.19 -19.43 -2.03
N LEU A 17 -15.44 -19.91 -1.03
CA LEU A 17 -14.71 -19.05 -0.11
C LEU A 17 -13.55 -18.37 -0.85
N GLU A 18 -12.78 -19.11 -1.64
CA GLU A 18 -11.68 -18.54 -2.41
C GLU A 18 -12.16 -17.48 -3.40
N GLU A 19 -13.28 -17.74 -4.09
CA GLU A 19 -13.89 -16.80 -5.02
C GLU A 19 -14.42 -15.54 -4.31
N TRP A 20 -15.08 -15.72 -3.16
CA TRP A 20 -15.52 -14.60 -2.33
C TRP A 20 -14.35 -13.74 -1.85
N VAL A 21 -13.31 -14.35 -1.27
CA VAL A 21 -12.11 -13.64 -0.80
C VAL A 21 -11.45 -12.89 -1.96
N ARG A 22 -11.33 -13.53 -3.12
CA ARG A 22 -10.77 -12.89 -4.31
C ARG A 22 -11.58 -11.67 -4.71
N SER A 23 -12.91 -11.79 -4.79
CA SER A 23 -13.80 -10.68 -5.15
C SER A 23 -13.72 -9.53 -4.15
N THR A 24 -13.70 -9.82 -2.85
CA THR A 24 -13.54 -8.81 -1.79
C THR A 24 -12.21 -8.06 -1.92
N VAL A 25 -11.10 -8.78 -2.11
CA VAL A 25 -9.77 -8.18 -2.26
C VAL A 25 -9.66 -7.38 -3.55
N GLU A 26 -10.18 -7.91 -4.66
CA GLU A 26 -10.19 -7.23 -5.96
C GLU A 26 -10.97 -5.92 -5.91
N SER A 27 -12.20 -5.94 -5.37
CA SER A 27 -13.01 -4.73 -5.22
C SER A 27 -12.38 -3.72 -4.26
N THR A 28 -11.77 -4.19 -3.16
CA THR A 28 -11.14 -3.29 -2.18
C THR A 28 -9.87 -2.63 -2.73
N LEU A 29 -9.13 -3.33 -3.60
CA LEU A 29 -7.83 -2.89 -4.12
C LEU A 29 -7.86 -2.49 -5.60
N GLU A 30 -9.04 -2.36 -6.20
CA GLU A 30 -9.25 -2.03 -7.62
C GLU A 30 -8.42 -0.82 -8.05
N ARG A 31 -8.39 0.22 -7.21
CA ARG A 31 -7.60 1.44 -7.46
C ARG A 31 -6.09 1.20 -7.62
N PHE A 32 -5.55 0.12 -7.07
CA PHE A 32 -4.12 -0.22 -7.11
C PHE A 32 -3.81 -1.36 -8.08
N GLU A 33 -4.77 -1.77 -8.92
CA GLU A 33 -4.60 -2.94 -9.80
C GLU A 33 -3.38 -2.82 -10.73
N GLU A 34 -3.11 -1.60 -11.21
CA GLU A 34 -1.97 -1.30 -12.07
C GLU A 34 -0.65 -1.19 -11.30
N ASP A 35 -0.68 -0.89 -10.01
CA ASP A 35 0.52 -0.70 -9.20
C ASP A 35 0.95 -1.98 -8.46
N LEU A 36 0.05 -2.96 -8.32
CA LEU A 36 0.29 -4.23 -7.63
C LEU A 36 0.62 -5.36 -8.60
N THR A 37 1.68 -6.11 -8.29
CA THR A 37 2.03 -7.32 -9.03
C THR A 37 1.27 -8.54 -8.52
N ARG A 38 1.24 -8.72 -7.19
CA ARG A 38 0.64 -9.87 -6.53
C ARG A 38 0.08 -9.48 -5.16
N VAL A 39 -1.03 -10.12 -4.81
CA VAL A 39 -1.60 -10.10 -3.46
C VAL A 39 -1.73 -11.55 -2.99
N GLU A 40 -1.16 -11.86 -1.83
CA GLU A 40 -1.25 -13.17 -1.20
C GLU A 40 -2.13 -13.07 0.04
N VAL A 41 -3.12 -13.95 0.14
CA VAL A 41 -4.02 -14.05 1.29
C VAL A 41 -3.75 -15.38 1.96
N HIS A 42 -3.46 -15.36 3.26
CA HIS A 42 -3.27 -16.53 4.09
C HIS A 42 -4.35 -16.57 5.16
N LEU A 43 -5.22 -17.57 5.06
CA LEU A 43 -6.30 -17.83 6.01
C LEU A 43 -5.85 -18.94 6.95
N ARG A 44 -5.86 -18.66 8.26
CA ARG A 44 -5.52 -19.64 9.29
C ARG A 44 -6.61 -19.70 10.34
N ASP A 45 -6.86 -20.93 10.80
CA ASP A 45 -7.60 -21.21 12.01
C ASP A 45 -6.59 -21.46 13.14
N GLU A 46 -6.52 -20.56 14.12
CA GLU A 46 -5.57 -20.68 15.24
C GLU A 46 -6.06 -21.67 16.32
N ASN A 47 -7.35 -21.97 16.33
CA ASN A 47 -7.98 -22.83 17.33
C ASN A 47 -8.70 -23.97 16.62
N GLY A 48 -8.07 -25.15 16.53
CA GLY A 48 -8.66 -26.36 15.96
C GLY A 48 -10.00 -26.75 16.63
N ASP A 49 -9.97 -27.66 17.61
CA ASP A 49 -11.19 -28.24 18.22
C ASP A 49 -11.86 -27.40 19.33
N LYS A 50 -11.35 -26.21 19.68
CA LYS A 50 -11.88 -25.42 20.81
C LYS A 50 -12.31 -24.01 20.38
N PRO A 51 -13.60 -23.66 20.46
CA PRO A 51 -14.07 -22.33 20.11
C PRO A 51 -13.61 -21.29 21.15
N GLY A 52 -13.00 -20.21 20.66
CA GLY A 52 -12.56 -19.02 21.39
C GLY A 52 -12.90 -17.73 20.62
N PRO A 53 -12.72 -16.55 21.22
CA PRO A 53 -13.14 -15.28 20.62
C PRO A 53 -12.25 -14.78 19.46
N HIS A 54 -11.12 -15.43 19.17
CA HIS A 54 -10.12 -15.00 18.19
C HIS A 54 -9.57 -16.17 17.37
N ASP A 55 -10.46 -17.01 16.89
CA ASP A 55 -10.07 -18.29 16.30
C ASP A 55 -9.59 -18.15 14.86
N LYS A 56 -9.95 -17.08 14.16
CA LYS A 56 -9.71 -16.96 12.71
C LYS A 56 -8.78 -15.79 12.42
N ARG A 57 -7.68 -16.06 11.73
CA ARG A 57 -6.68 -15.08 11.33
C ARG A 57 -6.57 -15.00 9.82
N CYS A 58 -6.63 -13.78 9.30
CA CYS A 58 -6.33 -13.46 7.91
C CYS A 58 -5.05 -12.61 7.86
N GLN A 59 -4.06 -13.08 7.13
CA GLN A 59 -2.87 -12.31 6.78
C GLN A 59 -2.92 -12.00 5.29
N MET A 60 -2.65 -10.76 4.90
CA MET A 60 -2.59 -10.35 3.51
C MET A 60 -1.25 -9.68 3.23
N GLU A 61 -0.62 -10.04 2.11
CA GLU A 61 0.59 -9.41 1.62
C GLU A 61 0.36 -8.84 0.22
N ALA A 62 0.48 -7.52 0.06
CA ALA A 62 0.51 -6.87 -1.25
C ALA A 62 1.95 -6.64 -1.70
N ARG A 63 2.23 -6.83 -2.99
CA ARG A 63 3.53 -6.56 -3.62
C ARG A 63 3.43 -5.44 -4.65
N PRO A 64 3.65 -4.18 -4.24
CA PRO A 64 3.79 -3.05 -5.17
C PRO A 64 4.94 -3.24 -6.14
N LYS A 65 4.77 -2.80 -7.39
CA LYS A 65 5.82 -2.80 -8.41
C LYS A 65 7.03 -1.99 -7.93
N GLY A 66 8.21 -2.62 -7.90
CA GLY A 66 9.47 -1.94 -7.56
C GLY A 66 9.66 -1.56 -6.09
N HIS A 67 8.83 -2.08 -5.18
CA HIS A 67 8.94 -1.80 -3.75
C HIS A 67 8.83 -3.06 -2.88
N GLN A 68 9.13 -2.89 -1.59
CA GLN A 68 9.01 -3.97 -0.61
C GLN A 68 7.55 -4.39 -0.42
N PRO A 69 7.28 -5.68 -0.17
CA PRO A 69 5.95 -6.16 0.16
C PRO A 69 5.38 -5.49 1.42
N ILE A 70 4.06 -5.31 1.44
CA ILE A 70 3.32 -4.76 2.56
C ILE A 70 2.44 -5.88 3.11
N SER A 71 2.73 -6.32 4.34
CA SER A 71 1.98 -7.37 5.02
C SER A 71 1.13 -6.79 6.14
N VAL A 72 -0.13 -7.21 6.22
CA VAL A 72 -1.05 -6.89 7.30
C VAL A 72 -1.68 -8.16 7.85
N SER A 73 -2.06 -8.14 9.12
CA SER A 73 -2.79 -9.24 9.75
C SER A 73 -4.00 -8.74 10.53
N HIS A 74 -5.04 -9.56 10.54
CA HIS A 74 -6.23 -9.33 11.34
C HIS A 74 -6.77 -10.66 11.87
N THR A 75 -7.18 -10.65 13.13
CA THR A 75 -7.77 -11.80 13.82
C THR A 75 -9.15 -11.41 14.29
N SER A 76 -10.13 -12.29 14.06
CA SER A 76 -11.53 -12.09 14.46
C SER A 76 -12.19 -13.40 14.86
N ALA A 77 -13.43 -13.31 15.33
CA ALA A 77 -14.26 -14.45 15.70
C ALA A 77 -14.76 -15.25 14.49
N SER A 78 -14.85 -14.62 13.31
CA SER A 78 -15.27 -15.24 12.05
C SER A 78 -14.26 -14.97 10.93
N LEU A 79 -14.22 -15.87 9.96
CA LEU A 79 -13.34 -15.74 8.81
C LEU A 79 -13.70 -14.53 7.96
N ASP A 80 -14.99 -14.26 7.80
CA ASP A 80 -15.47 -13.13 7.00
C ASP A 80 -14.97 -11.80 7.57
N GLN A 81 -15.13 -11.61 8.88
CA GLN A 81 -14.64 -10.41 9.57
C GLN A 81 -13.11 -10.32 9.55
N ALA A 82 -12.40 -11.45 9.64
CA ALA A 82 -10.94 -11.47 9.55
C ALA A 82 -10.47 -10.99 8.16
N VAL A 83 -11.12 -11.46 7.09
CA VAL A 83 -10.82 -11.08 5.71
C VAL A 83 -11.16 -9.61 5.45
N ASP A 84 -12.37 -9.17 5.79
CA ASP A 84 -12.80 -7.78 5.59
C ASP A 84 -11.90 -6.80 6.34
N GLY A 85 -11.61 -7.08 7.61
CA GLY A 85 -10.73 -6.23 8.40
C GLY A 85 -9.28 -6.23 7.91
N ALA A 86 -8.79 -7.35 7.37
CA ALA A 86 -7.47 -7.39 6.73
C ALA A 86 -7.45 -6.61 5.41
N ALA A 87 -8.49 -6.71 4.58
CA ALA A 87 -8.60 -5.99 3.31
C ALA A 87 -8.64 -4.46 3.53
N ILE A 88 -9.43 -3.99 4.49
CA ILE A 88 -9.49 -2.56 4.87
C ILE A 88 -8.13 -2.08 5.37
N LYS A 89 -7.46 -2.86 6.24
CA LYS A 89 -6.11 -2.52 6.72
C LYS A 89 -5.10 -2.43 5.58
N LEU A 90 -5.17 -3.37 4.63
CA LEU A 90 -4.27 -3.38 3.48
C LEU A 90 -4.51 -2.16 2.58
N ASN A 91 -5.76 -1.80 2.33
CA ASN A 91 -6.13 -0.60 1.59
C ASN A 91 -5.52 0.66 2.23
N HIS A 92 -5.74 0.88 3.53
CA HIS A 92 -5.16 2.03 4.22
C HIS A 92 -3.62 2.02 4.22
N ALA A 93 -3.00 0.84 4.35
CA ALA A 93 -1.55 0.72 4.28
C ALA A 93 -1.00 1.12 2.90
N LEU A 94 -1.68 0.71 1.82
CA LEU A 94 -1.35 1.10 0.44
C LEU A 94 -1.60 2.59 0.19
N GLU A 95 -2.73 3.13 0.66
CA GLU A 95 -3.01 4.57 0.56
C GLU A 95 -1.93 5.42 1.20
N HIS A 96 -1.52 5.05 2.41
CA HIS A 96 -0.45 5.73 3.13
C HIS A 96 0.90 5.54 2.44
N PHE A 97 1.19 4.34 1.92
CA PHE A 97 2.41 4.03 1.18
C PHE A 97 2.54 4.90 -0.09
N TYR A 98 1.55 4.87 -0.98
CA TYR A 98 1.55 5.68 -2.19
C TYR A 98 1.38 7.18 -1.90
N GLY A 99 0.70 7.54 -0.81
CA GLY A 99 0.63 8.90 -0.30
C GLY A 99 2.03 9.46 -0.01
N LYS A 100 2.85 8.71 0.73
CA LYS A 100 4.25 9.07 1.01
C LYS A 100 5.10 9.16 -0.25
N LEU A 101 4.91 8.28 -1.23
CA LEU A 101 5.64 8.34 -2.50
C LEU A 101 5.33 9.62 -3.29
N ARG A 102 4.06 10.04 -3.31
CA ARG A 102 3.64 11.31 -3.94
C ARG A 102 4.19 12.52 -3.19
N SER A 103 4.09 12.54 -1.86
CA SER A 103 4.63 13.63 -1.05
C SER A 103 6.15 13.79 -1.20
N LYS A 104 6.91 12.68 -1.26
CA LYS A 104 8.36 12.74 -1.49
C LYS A 104 8.71 13.37 -2.83
N ARG A 105 7.98 13.04 -3.91
CA ARG A 105 8.19 13.67 -5.22
C ARG A 105 7.92 15.17 -5.17
N ALA A 106 6.84 15.60 -4.53
CA ALA A 106 6.50 17.02 -4.39
C ALA A 106 7.58 17.81 -3.64
N VAL A 107 8.12 17.25 -2.54
CA VAL A 107 9.22 17.88 -1.79
C VAL A 107 10.49 17.98 -2.64
N THR A 108 10.84 16.92 -3.37
CA THR A 108 12.01 16.96 -4.27
C THR A 108 11.83 18.01 -5.35
N GLN A 109 10.67 18.09 -5.99
CA GLN A 109 10.40 19.11 -7.03
C GLN A 109 10.48 20.53 -6.46
N GLN A 110 9.85 20.81 -5.31
CA GLN A 110 9.94 22.12 -4.66
C GLN A 110 11.37 22.51 -4.28
N SER A 111 12.18 21.56 -3.81
CA SER A 111 13.58 21.84 -3.48
C SER A 111 14.44 22.13 -4.71
N VAL A 112 14.15 21.49 -5.84
CA VAL A 112 14.87 21.72 -7.10
C VAL A 112 14.48 23.08 -7.67
N ASP A 113 13.17 23.38 -7.73
CA ASP A 113 12.67 24.67 -8.23
C ASP A 113 13.15 25.85 -7.36
N GLY A 114 13.15 25.70 -6.03
CA GLY A 114 13.69 26.71 -5.12
C GLY A 114 15.18 26.99 -5.35
N ALA A 115 15.99 25.94 -5.51
CA ALA A 115 17.41 26.09 -5.80
C ALA A 115 17.68 26.73 -7.18
N GLN A 116 16.84 26.46 -8.19
CA GLN A 116 16.96 27.11 -9.50
C GLN A 116 16.59 28.60 -9.45
N ASN A 117 15.52 28.95 -8.74
CA ASN A 117 15.08 30.34 -8.60
C ASN A 117 16.10 31.18 -7.82
N ASP A 118 16.68 30.64 -6.74
CA ASP A 118 17.74 31.33 -5.98
C ASP A 118 19.00 31.56 -6.84
N GLY A 119 19.35 30.61 -7.70
CA GLY A 119 20.46 30.76 -8.65
C GLY A 119 20.24 31.86 -9.68
N LEU A 120 19.04 31.91 -10.27
CA LEU A 120 18.64 32.93 -11.25
C LEU A 120 18.65 34.35 -10.66
N LEU A 121 18.17 34.51 -9.42
CA LEU A 121 18.19 35.80 -8.72
C LEU A 121 19.62 36.27 -8.43
N GLN A 122 20.51 35.34 -8.10
CA GLN A 122 21.91 35.65 -7.86
C GLN A 122 22.60 36.13 -9.15
N GLU A 123 22.36 35.46 -10.29
CA GLU A 123 22.86 35.88 -11.60
C GLU A 123 22.36 37.28 -11.99
N GLU A 124 21.05 37.53 -11.88
CA GLU A 124 20.45 38.82 -12.23
C GLU A 124 21.01 39.96 -11.35
N PHE A 125 21.22 39.72 -10.05
CA PHE A 125 21.80 40.70 -9.15
C PHE A 125 23.25 41.06 -9.53
N LEU A 126 24.07 40.05 -9.85
CA LEU A 126 25.46 40.26 -10.28
C LEU A 126 25.54 41.03 -11.61
N GLU A 127 24.66 40.73 -12.57
CA GLU A 127 24.59 41.47 -13.84
C GLU A 127 24.22 42.95 -13.60
N ASN A 128 23.26 43.20 -12.71
CA ASN A 128 22.80 44.55 -12.42
C ASN A 128 23.84 45.38 -11.65
N GLU A 129 24.62 44.77 -10.75
CA GLU A 129 25.78 45.42 -10.12
C GLU A 129 26.89 45.73 -11.14
N GLN A 130 27.23 44.79 -12.02
CA GLN A 130 28.24 45.00 -13.05
C GLN A 130 27.83 46.14 -14.00
N ALA A 131 26.58 46.17 -14.45
CA ALA A 131 26.06 47.24 -15.32
C ALA A 131 26.13 48.63 -14.67
N ARG A 132 25.91 48.72 -13.36
CA ARG A 132 26.00 49.97 -12.59
C ARG A 132 27.44 50.45 -12.36
N SER A 133 28.41 49.54 -12.39
CA SER A 133 29.83 49.86 -12.17
C SER A 133 30.56 50.40 -13.41
N ILE A 134 29.93 50.30 -14.59
CA ILE A 134 30.54 50.64 -15.90
C ILE A 134 30.00 51.98 -16.46
N SER A 135 29.06 52.65 -15.77
CA SER A 135 28.52 53.99 -16.12
C SER A 135 29.07 55.08 -15.22
#